data_AF-A0A7L1A3D3-F1
#
_entry.id   AF-A0A7L1A3D3-F1
#
_cell.length_a   1.000
_cell.length_b   1.000
_cell.length_c   1.000
_cell.angle_alpha   90.00
_cell.angle_beta   90.00
_cell.angle_gamma   90.00
#
_symmetry.space_group_name_H-M   'P 1'
#
loop_
_entity.id
_entity.type
_entity.pdbx_description
1 polymer ?
#
loop_
_entity_poly.entity_id
_entity_poly.type
_entity_poly.pdbx_seq_one_letter_code
_entity_poly.pdbx_strand_id
1 'polypeptide(L)'
;CLWTLTAIIKEILKDPVLTKEGVLKKLLAPLDAVLEGFYNAILFHHFDCHHYTSPYSEAAANLISFIDLLEALLASRTELELPLRCQRVLFWKVSYVLNLISLSIPYVIKKKLILLLKKCVLHKSREDARSGSVSLQGLPSCEDMLALSSAVLQVVSLTWLNQIPLDEKSSYFGSSEPAPGDDPQGGSDQTVLRALSLVVLKALEFKIYNSTAEAEIK
;
A
#
# COMPACT_ATOMS: atom_id res chain seq x y z
N CYS A 1 -20.46 -5.77 -4.64
CA CYS A 1 -19.87 -7.05 -4.21
C CYS A 1 -18.53 -6.88 -3.47
N LEU A 2 -17.55 -6.14 -4.02
CA LEU A 2 -16.25 -5.93 -3.35
C LEU A 2 -16.38 -5.29 -1.96
N TRP A 3 -17.21 -4.24 -1.84
CA TRP A 3 -17.46 -3.59 -0.56
C TRP A 3 -17.96 -4.55 0.53
N THR A 4 -18.85 -5.48 0.18
CA THR A 4 -19.36 -6.52 1.09
C THR A 4 -18.23 -7.45 1.55
N LEU A 5 -17.39 -7.91 0.62
CA LEU A 5 -16.23 -8.75 0.97
C LEU A 5 -15.25 -8.00 1.87
N THR A 6 -14.95 -6.74 1.56
CA THR A 6 -14.11 -5.87 2.39
C THR A 6 -14.70 -5.71 3.80
N ALA A 7 -16.01 -5.48 3.91
CA ALA A 7 -16.68 -5.34 5.19
C ALA A 7 -16.57 -6.63 6.01
N ILE A 8 -16.83 -7.80 5.40
CA ILE A 8 -16.70 -9.10 6.06
C ILE A 8 -15.27 -9.32 6.56
N ILE A 9 -14.26 -9.07 5.73
CA ILE A 9 -12.84 -9.21 6.14
C ILE A 9 -12.55 -8.29 7.33
N LYS A 10 -12.95 -7.01 7.26
CA LYS A 10 -12.71 -6.05 8.33
C LYS A 10 -13.42 -6.45 9.64
N GLU A 11 -14.64 -6.97 9.57
CA GLU A 11 -15.36 -7.43 10.75
C GLU A 11 -14.71 -8.66 11.38
N ILE A 12 -14.27 -9.64 10.57
CA ILE A 12 -13.50 -10.80 11.08
C ILE A 12 -12.22 -10.36 11.79
N LEU A 13 -11.52 -9.34 11.28
CA LEU A 13 -10.30 -8.83 11.91
C LEU A 13 -10.58 -8.04 13.20
N LYS A 14 -11.74 -7.41 13.35
CA LYS A 14 -12.09 -6.69 14.59
C LYS A 14 -12.56 -7.61 15.72
N ASP A 15 -13.16 -8.75 15.39
CA ASP A 15 -13.77 -9.64 16.38
C ASP A 15 -12.69 -10.30 17.28
N PRO A 16 -12.70 -10.06 18.60
CA PRO A 16 -11.73 -10.63 19.53
C PRO A 16 -12.07 -12.07 19.96
N VAL A 17 -13.27 -12.56 19.65
CA VAL A 17 -13.82 -13.85 20.12
C VAL A 17 -13.64 -14.96 19.09
N LEU A 18 -13.62 -14.62 17.79
CA LEU A 18 -13.45 -15.59 16.70
C LEU A 18 -12.01 -16.09 16.58
N THR A 19 -11.84 -17.36 16.23
CA THR A 19 -10.56 -17.90 15.73
C THR A 19 -10.26 -17.30 14.35
N LYS A 20 -9.79 -16.04 14.34
CA LYS A 20 -9.63 -15.18 13.16
C LYS A 20 -8.96 -15.88 11.99
N GLU A 21 -7.86 -16.58 12.24
CA GLU A 21 -7.10 -17.32 11.23
C GLU A 21 -7.96 -18.37 10.51
N GLY A 22 -8.67 -19.21 11.28
CA GLY A 22 -9.45 -20.32 10.73
C GLY A 22 -10.65 -19.83 9.92
N VAL A 23 -11.34 -18.79 10.39
CA VAL A 23 -12.50 -18.23 9.68
C VAL A 23 -12.06 -17.51 8.41
N LEU A 24 -11.02 -16.68 8.51
CA LEU A 24 -10.53 -15.93 7.36
C LEU A 24 -9.94 -16.87 6.31
N LYS A 25 -9.20 -17.90 6.71
CA LYS A 25 -8.67 -18.92 5.78
C LYS A 25 -9.80 -19.65 5.06
N LYS A 26 -10.88 -20.02 5.77
CA LYS A 26 -12.07 -20.65 5.15
C LYS A 26 -12.76 -19.72 4.14
N LEU A 27 -12.76 -18.41 4.40
CA LEU A 27 -13.34 -17.42 3.50
C LEU A 27 -12.46 -17.16 2.27
N LEU A 28 -11.16 -16.95 2.47
CA LEU A 28 -10.25 -16.50 1.42
C LEU A 28 -9.65 -17.65 0.59
N ALA A 29 -9.43 -18.84 1.16
CA ALA A 29 -8.81 -19.94 0.41
C ALA A 29 -9.58 -20.34 -0.87
N PRO A 30 -10.92 -20.43 -0.88
CA PRO A 30 -11.67 -20.70 -2.11
C PRO A 30 -11.60 -19.54 -3.13
N LEU A 31 -11.40 -18.31 -2.64
CA LEU A 31 -11.36 -17.10 -3.43
C LEU A 31 -9.94 -16.74 -3.89
N ASP A 32 -8.91 -17.42 -3.40
CA ASP A 32 -7.51 -17.01 -3.53
C ASP A 32 -7.09 -16.77 -4.99
N ALA A 33 -7.29 -17.79 -5.84
CA ALA A 33 -6.97 -17.72 -7.27
C ALA A 33 -7.90 -16.74 -8.04
N VAL A 34 -9.18 -16.65 -7.64
CA VAL A 34 -10.15 -15.77 -8.29
C VAL A 34 -9.81 -14.31 -8.01
N LEU A 35 -9.49 -13.99 -6.75
CA LEU A 35 -9.06 -12.66 -6.34
C LEU A 35 -7.73 -12.29 -7.00
N GLU A 36 -6.76 -13.20 -7.03
CA GLU A 36 -5.50 -12.98 -7.76
C GLU A 36 -5.73 -12.66 -9.24
N GLY A 37 -6.56 -13.47 -9.93
CA GLY A 37 -6.93 -13.23 -11.33
C GLY A 37 -7.64 -11.88 -11.52
N PHE A 38 -8.56 -11.55 -10.61
CA PHE A 38 -9.28 -10.27 -10.60
C PHE A 38 -8.34 -9.08 -10.40
N TYR A 39 -7.37 -9.17 -9.48
CA TYR A 39 -6.36 -8.14 -9.28
C TYR A 39 -5.51 -7.92 -10.52
N ASN A 40 -5.04 -9.01 -11.13
CA ASN A 40 -4.27 -8.91 -12.36
C ASN A 40 -5.09 -8.22 -13.45
N ALA A 41 -6.34 -8.64 -13.67
CA ALA A 41 -7.20 -8.02 -14.67
C ALA A 41 -7.35 -6.50 -14.47
N ILE A 42 -7.53 -6.04 -13.23
CA ILE A 42 -7.66 -4.60 -12.93
C ILE A 42 -6.32 -3.87 -13.06
N LEU A 43 -5.22 -4.42 -12.55
CA LEU A 43 -3.91 -3.77 -12.59
C LEU A 43 -3.33 -3.70 -14.01
N PHE A 44 -3.68 -4.66 -14.87
CA PHE A 44 -3.33 -4.64 -16.29
C PHE A 44 -4.31 -3.83 -17.14
N HIS A 45 -5.48 -3.48 -16.61
CA HIS A 45 -6.44 -2.66 -17.33
C HIS A 45 -5.84 -1.26 -17.55
N HIS A 46 -5.84 -0.80 -18.81
CA HIS A 46 -5.45 0.57 -19.10
C HIS A 46 -6.59 1.50 -18.66
N PHE A 47 -6.37 2.26 -17.59
CA PHE A 47 -7.35 3.23 -17.12
C PHE A 47 -7.40 4.38 -18.13
N ASP A 48 -8.41 4.39 -18.99
CA ASP A 48 -8.67 5.52 -19.87
C ASP A 48 -9.07 6.73 -19.03
N CYS A 49 -8.23 7.75 -19.06
CA CYS A 49 -8.34 8.95 -18.24
C CYS A 49 -9.67 9.69 -18.41
N HIS A 50 -10.38 9.48 -19.53
CA HIS A 50 -11.71 10.06 -19.76
C HIS A 50 -12.79 9.56 -18.78
N HIS A 51 -12.71 8.31 -18.31
CA HIS A 51 -13.69 7.73 -17.39
C HIS A 51 -13.46 8.07 -15.92
N TYR A 52 -12.31 8.67 -15.58
CA TYR A 52 -11.90 9.02 -14.21
C TYR A 52 -11.85 10.53 -13.98
N THR A 53 -12.52 11.31 -14.83
CA THR A 53 -12.53 12.78 -14.80
C THR A 53 -13.21 13.36 -13.56
N SER A 54 -14.16 12.64 -12.95
CA SER A 54 -14.84 13.05 -11.73
C SER A 54 -14.59 12.07 -10.57
N PRO A 55 -14.30 12.56 -9.35
CA PRO A 55 -14.18 11.71 -8.17
C PRO A 55 -15.49 10.98 -7.81
N TYR A 56 -16.63 11.44 -8.33
CA TYR A 56 -17.95 10.85 -8.11
C TYR A 56 -18.40 9.91 -9.25
N SER A 57 -17.53 9.63 -10.22
CA SER A 57 -17.82 8.66 -11.26
C SER A 57 -17.92 7.24 -10.70
N GLU A 58 -18.76 6.42 -11.31
CA GLU A 58 -18.88 5.00 -10.95
C GLU A 58 -17.52 4.28 -11.08
N ALA A 59 -16.74 4.64 -12.10
CA ALA A 59 -15.39 4.12 -12.30
C ALA A 59 -14.45 4.46 -11.13
N ALA A 60 -14.48 5.70 -10.64
CA ALA A 60 -13.72 6.11 -9.46
C ALA A 60 -14.19 5.39 -8.19
N ALA A 61 -15.50 5.25 -7.99
CA ALA A 61 -16.07 4.52 -6.85
C ALA A 61 -15.65 3.04 -6.85
N ASN A 62 -15.68 2.40 -8.01
CA ASN A 62 -15.23 1.01 -8.19
C ASN A 62 -13.74 0.84 -7.90
N LEU A 63 -12.91 1.79 -8.37
CA LEU A 63 -11.48 1.80 -8.07
C LEU A 63 -11.21 2.03 -6.57
N ILE A 64 -11.96 2.91 -5.91
CA ILE A 64 -11.86 3.10 -4.45
C ILE A 64 -12.24 1.81 -3.72
N SER A 65 -13.34 1.16 -4.09
CA SER A 65 -13.77 -0.11 -3.49
C SER A 65 -12.74 -1.23 -3.69
N PHE A 66 -12.03 -1.22 -4.83
CA PHE A 66 -10.93 -2.14 -5.10
C PHE A 66 -9.73 -1.88 -4.18
N ILE A 67 -9.34 -0.62 -4.01
CA ILE A 67 -8.25 -0.22 -3.10
C ILE A 67 -8.60 -0.56 -1.64
N ASP A 68 -9.86 -0.36 -1.24
CA ASP A 68 -10.36 -0.75 0.08
C ASP A 68 -10.24 -2.26 0.35
N LEU A 69 -10.46 -3.08 -0.68
CA LEU A 69 -10.28 -4.52 -0.57
C LEU A 69 -8.79 -4.90 -0.45
N LEU A 70 -7.91 -4.29 -1.25
CA LEU A 70 -6.46 -4.48 -1.13
C LEU A 70 -5.95 -4.11 0.27
N GLU A 71 -6.47 -3.01 0.83
CA GLU A 71 -6.14 -2.57 2.19
C GLU A 71 -6.59 -3.59 3.24
N ALA A 72 -7.80 -4.15 3.10
CA ALA A 72 -8.31 -5.18 4.01
C ALA A 72 -7.49 -6.48 3.90
N LEU A 73 -7.09 -6.89 2.69
CA LEU A 73 -6.23 -8.05 2.50
C LEU A 73 -4.85 -7.83 3.10
N LEU A 74 -4.25 -6.65 2.91
CA LEU A 74 -2.98 -6.30 3.54
C LEU A 74 -3.08 -6.36 5.06
N ALA A 75 -4.11 -5.76 5.65
CA ALA A 75 -4.34 -5.84 7.09
C ALA A 75 -4.50 -7.29 7.58
N SER A 76 -5.25 -8.10 6.82
CA SER A 76 -5.47 -9.50 7.16
C SER A 76 -4.18 -10.34 7.13
N ARG A 77 -3.26 -10.00 6.22
CA ARG A 77 -1.93 -10.59 6.16
C ARG A 77 -1.08 -10.16 7.35
N THR A 78 -1.15 -8.88 7.74
CA THR A 78 -0.37 -8.34 8.86
C THR A 78 -0.72 -8.97 10.20
N GLU A 79 -1.98 -9.36 10.39
CA GLU A 79 -2.45 -9.95 11.64
C GLU A 79 -2.25 -11.47 11.71
N LEU A 80 -2.35 -12.18 10.57
CA LEU A 80 -2.52 -13.64 10.56
C LEU A 80 -1.49 -14.40 9.72
N GLU A 81 -0.61 -13.70 8.99
CA GLU A 81 0.48 -14.27 8.17
C GLU A 81 0.08 -15.49 7.30
N LEU A 82 -1.14 -15.46 6.76
CA LEU A 82 -1.65 -16.54 5.91
C LEU A 82 -0.88 -16.62 4.57
N PRO A 83 -0.54 -17.82 4.08
CA PRO A 83 0.22 -18.00 2.84
C PRO A 83 -0.68 -17.96 1.58
N LEU A 84 -1.58 -16.97 1.49
CA LEU A 84 -2.52 -16.83 0.37
C LEU A 84 -1.98 -15.90 -0.71
N ARG A 85 -2.15 -16.27 -2.00
CA ARG A 85 -1.65 -15.49 -3.14
C ARG A 85 -2.32 -14.12 -3.24
N CYS A 86 -3.64 -14.04 -3.04
CA CYS A 86 -4.41 -12.81 -3.07
C CYS A 86 -3.88 -11.73 -2.08
N GLN A 87 -3.28 -12.15 -0.97
CA GLN A 87 -2.67 -11.26 0.03
C GLN A 87 -1.23 -10.83 -0.36
N ARG A 88 -0.57 -11.56 -1.26
CA ARG A 88 0.77 -11.26 -1.78
C ARG A 88 0.75 -10.36 -3.02
N VAL A 89 -0.38 -10.29 -3.74
CA VAL A 89 -0.47 -9.57 -5.03
C VAL A 89 0.04 -8.14 -4.94
N LEU A 90 -0.27 -7.41 -3.87
CA LEU A 90 0.18 -6.03 -3.72
C LEU A 90 1.72 -5.94 -3.79
N PHE A 91 2.43 -6.82 -3.09
CA PHE A 91 3.90 -6.83 -3.02
C PHE A 91 4.52 -7.13 -4.39
N TRP A 92 3.95 -8.10 -5.12
CA TRP A 92 4.46 -8.53 -6.43
C TRP A 92 4.11 -7.58 -7.57
N LYS A 93 3.06 -6.77 -7.41
CA LYS A 93 2.52 -5.90 -8.46
C LYS A 93 2.61 -4.41 -8.13
N VAL A 94 3.53 -4.02 -7.25
CA VAL A 94 3.70 -2.61 -6.87
C VAL A 94 4.09 -1.70 -8.02
N SER A 95 4.81 -2.18 -9.03
CA SER A 95 5.09 -1.39 -10.24
C SER A 95 3.80 -0.91 -10.92
N TYR A 96 2.76 -1.74 -10.97
CA TYR A 96 1.45 -1.36 -11.51
C TYR A 96 0.77 -0.32 -10.63
N VAL A 97 0.82 -0.47 -9.31
CA VAL A 97 0.25 0.51 -8.37
C VAL A 97 0.94 1.87 -8.50
N LEU A 98 2.27 1.89 -8.64
CA LEU A 98 3.03 3.11 -8.87
C LEU A 98 2.67 3.75 -10.22
N ASN A 99 2.47 2.94 -11.26
CA ASN A 99 1.99 3.43 -12.55
C ASN A 99 0.59 4.04 -12.45
N LEU A 100 -0.34 3.43 -11.69
CA LEU A 100 -1.68 4.01 -11.45
C LEU A 100 -1.62 5.39 -10.79
N ILE A 101 -0.69 5.59 -9.86
CA ILE A 101 -0.47 6.90 -9.21
C ILE A 101 0.04 7.95 -10.23
N SER A 102 0.81 7.54 -11.25
CA SER A 102 1.25 8.42 -12.34
C SER A 102 0.12 8.85 -13.27
N LEU A 103 -0.94 8.04 -13.44
CA LEU A 103 -2.03 8.35 -14.36
C LEU A 103 -2.84 9.57 -13.92
N SER A 104 -3.59 10.17 -14.85
CA SER A 104 -4.51 11.28 -14.62
C SER A 104 -5.80 10.82 -13.92
N ILE A 105 -5.66 10.24 -12.73
CA ILE A 105 -6.79 9.83 -11.86
C ILE A 105 -7.00 10.86 -10.73
N PRO A 106 -8.20 10.91 -10.11
CA PRO A 106 -8.49 11.84 -9.03
C PRO A 106 -7.48 11.74 -7.88
N TYR A 107 -7.04 12.89 -7.37
CA TYR A 107 -6.01 12.97 -6.33
C TYR A 107 -6.36 12.16 -5.06
N VAL A 108 -7.63 12.10 -4.68
CA VAL A 108 -8.12 11.27 -3.55
C VAL A 108 -7.72 9.80 -3.71
N ILE A 109 -7.78 9.28 -4.93
CA ILE A 109 -7.40 7.90 -5.25
C ILE A 109 -5.88 7.74 -5.18
N LYS A 110 -5.12 8.69 -5.75
CA LYS A 110 -3.64 8.71 -5.65
C LYS A 110 -3.18 8.70 -4.19
N LYS A 111 -3.76 9.59 -3.38
CA LYS A 111 -3.50 9.68 -1.93
C LYS A 111 -3.77 8.34 -1.24
N LYS A 112 -4.89 7.68 -1.56
CA LYS A 112 -5.23 6.37 -0.99
C LYS A 112 -4.21 5.28 -1.36
N LEU A 113 -3.79 5.22 -2.63
CA LEU A 113 -2.77 4.27 -3.09
C LEU A 113 -1.41 4.50 -2.41
N ILE A 114 -0.99 5.76 -2.27
CA ILE A 114 0.27 6.11 -1.59
C ILE A 114 0.23 5.70 -0.11
N LEU A 115 -0.89 5.94 0.58
CA LEU A 115 -1.07 5.50 1.96
C LEU A 115 -1.08 3.97 2.09
N LEU A 116 -1.66 3.26 1.11
CA LEU A 116 -1.61 1.80 1.05
C LEU A 116 -0.18 1.28 0.88
N LEU A 117 0.61 1.88 -0.01
CA LEU A 117 2.03 1.55 -0.19
C LEU A 117 2.82 1.79 1.10
N LYS A 118 2.58 2.91 1.79
CA LYS A 118 3.16 3.17 3.11
C LYS A 118 2.86 2.04 4.09
N LYS A 119 1.60 1.60 4.19
CA LYS A 119 1.20 0.49 5.07
C LYS A 119 1.88 -0.83 4.69
N CYS A 120 2.06 -1.07 3.40
CA CYS A 120 2.71 -2.26 2.86
C CYS A 120 4.17 -2.34 3.30
N VAL A 121 4.91 -1.24 3.16
CA VAL A 121 6.33 -1.16 3.50
C VAL A 121 6.57 -1.09 5.01
N LEU A 122 5.65 -0.49 5.78
CA LEU A 122 5.71 -0.42 7.23
C LEU A 122 5.23 -1.69 7.95
N HIS A 123 4.88 -2.74 7.22
CA HIS A 123 4.43 -4.00 7.79
C HIS A 123 5.43 -4.48 8.88
N LYS A 124 4.94 -4.58 10.12
CA LYS A 124 5.69 -4.92 11.35
C LYS A 124 6.63 -3.85 11.96
N SER A 125 6.57 -2.60 11.52
CA SER A 125 7.19 -1.45 12.21
C SER A 125 6.23 -0.80 13.22
N ARG A 126 5.34 -1.58 13.86
CA ARG A 126 4.70 -1.07 15.09
C ARG A 126 5.83 -0.92 16.11
N GLU A 127 5.91 0.25 16.72
CA GLU A 127 6.89 0.65 17.74
C GLU A 127 6.83 -0.26 18.99
N ASP A 128 7.17 -1.54 18.86
CA ASP A 128 7.67 -2.32 20.00
C ASP A 128 9.17 -2.01 20.16
N ALA A 129 9.45 -0.72 20.29
CA ALA A 129 10.70 -0.20 20.84
C ALA A 129 10.71 -0.50 22.35
N ARG A 130 10.90 -1.76 22.71
CA ARG A 130 11.39 -2.18 24.03
C ARG A 130 12.54 -3.17 23.99
N SER A 131 13.09 -3.47 22.82
CA SER A 131 14.34 -4.22 22.75
C SER A 131 15.10 -3.83 21.48
N GLY A 132 16.33 -3.33 21.65
CA GLY A 132 17.26 -2.96 20.59
C GLY A 132 17.81 -4.17 19.81
N SER A 133 16.95 -5.09 19.42
CA SER A 133 17.26 -6.17 18.50
C SER A 133 16.13 -6.24 17.48
N VAL A 134 16.44 -5.84 16.25
CA VAL A 134 15.56 -6.05 15.10
C VAL A 134 15.55 -7.55 14.83
N SER A 135 14.76 -8.30 15.61
CA SER A 135 14.57 -9.73 15.37
C SER A 135 13.74 -9.87 14.10
N LEU A 136 14.40 -10.26 13.02
CA LEU A 136 13.83 -10.57 11.71
C LEU A 136 13.12 -11.94 11.74
N GLN A 137 12.42 -12.29 12.82
CA GLN A 137 11.88 -13.65 13.00
C GLN A 137 10.40 -13.79 12.64
N GLY A 138 9.80 -12.77 12.03
CA GLY A 138 8.46 -12.88 11.46
C GLY A 138 8.22 -11.86 10.37
N LEU A 139 9.21 -11.60 9.52
CA LEU A 139 8.97 -10.76 8.36
C LEU A 139 8.08 -11.56 7.38
N PRO A 140 7.05 -10.95 6.74
CA PRO A 140 6.46 -11.55 5.55
C PRO A 140 7.59 -12.01 4.63
N SER A 141 7.52 -13.25 4.15
CA SER A 141 8.56 -13.95 3.36
C SER A 141 9.50 -12.96 2.67
N CYS A 142 10.77 -12.89 3.09
CA CYS A 142 11.78 -11.92 2.65
C CYS A 142 11.66 -11.51 1.17
N GLU A 143 11.35 -12.49 0.31
CA GLU A 143 11.02 -12.36 -1.11
C GLU A 143 10.00 -11.27 -1.47
N ASP A 144 8.91 -11.12 -0.72
CA ASP A 144 7.84 -10.16 -1.01
C ASP A 144 8.29 -8.73 -0.74
N MET A 145 9.02 -8.53 0.35
CA MET A 145 9.63 -7.23 0.65
C MET A 145 10.77 -6.91 -0.33
N LEU A 146 11.48 -7.92 -0.84
CA LEU A 146 12.51 -7.75 -1.88
C LEU A 146 11.87 -7.31 -3.20
N ALA A 147 10.82 -8.00 -3.64
CA ALA A 147 10.07 -7.66 -4.83
C ALA A 147 9.48 -6.25 -4.73
N LEU A 148 8.86 -5.93 -3.58
CA LEU A 148 8.33 -4.60 -3.29
C LEU A 148 9.41 -3.52 -3.38
N SER A 149 10.51 -3.69 -2.64
CA SER A 149 11.57 -2.68 -2.51
C SER A 149 12.32 -2.47 -3.82
N SER A 150 12.62 -3.55 -4.55
CA SER A 150 13.26 -3.46 -5.87
C SER A 150 12.38 -2.71 -6.89
N ALA A 151 11.08 -3.01 -6.93
CA ALA A 151 10.13 -2.32 -7.81
C ALA A 151 10.00 -0.83 -7.47
N VAL A 152 9.88 -0.48 -6.18
CA VAL A 152 9.83 0.92 -5.71
C VAL A 152 11.08 1.68 -6.16
N LEU A 153 12.26 1.14 -5.89
CA LEU A 153 13.53 1.80 -6.23
C LEU A 153 13.73 1.94 -7.73
N GLN A 154 13.32 0.95 -8.52
CA GLN A 154 13.36 1.03 -9.97
C GLN A 154 12.48 2.18 -10.48
N VAL A 155 11.24 2.28 -10.01
CA VAL A 155 10.33 3.34 -10.47
C VAL A 155 10.76 4.72 -9.99
N VAL A 156 11.23 4.85 -8.74
CA VAL A 156 11.74 6.12 -8.20
C VAL A 156 12.94 6.63 -8.98
N SER A 157 13.82 5.72 -9.45
CA SER A 157 14.97 6.08 -10.29
C SER A 157 14.58 6.72 -11.63
N LEU A 158 13.35 6.49 -12.11
CA LEU A 158 12.82 7.06 -13.35
C LEU A 158 12.21 8.46 -13.15
N THR A 159 12.62 9.21 -12.12
CA THR A 159 12.09 10.55 -11.77
C THR A 159 10.59 10.59 -11.50
N TRP A 160 9.99 9.44 -11.20
CA TRP A 160 8.56 9.29 -10.95
C TRP A 160 8.01 10.23 -9.86
N LEU A 161 8.79 10.51 -8.82
CA LEU A 161 8.40 11.42 -7.74
C LEU A 161 8.11 12.84 -8.24
N ASN A 162 8.74 13.28 -9.34
CA ASN A 162 8.53 14.61 -9.91
C ASN A 162 7.19 14.73 -10.64
N GLN A 163 6.51 13.60 -10.93
CA GLN A 163 5.22 13.57 -11.63
C GLN A 163 4.02 13.60 -10.68
N ILE A 164 4.25 13.54 -9.36
CA ILE A 164 3.17 13.53 -8.38
C ILE A 164 2.76 14.98 -8.16
N PRO A 165 1.52 15.37 -8.50
CA PRO A 165 1.06 16.73 -8.27
C PRO A 165 1.01 16.97 -6.76
N LEU A 166 1.90 17.83 -6.28
CA LEU A 166 1.85 18.41 -4.94
C LEU A 166 1.17 19.77 -5.09
N ASP A 167 0.18 20.03 -4.26
CA ASP A 167 -0.49 21.31 -4.09
C ASP A 167 0.57 22.38 -3.78
N GLU A 168 0.52 23.49 -4.52
CA GLU A 168 1.52 24.57 -4.48
C GLU A 168 1.61 25.25 -3.10
N LYS A 169 0.64 25.00 -2.20
CA LYS A 169 0.70 25.33 -0.77
C LYS A 169 1.52 24.31 0.04
N SER A 170 2.59 23.75 -0.53
CA SER A 170 3.43 22.80 0.17
C SER A 170 4.26 23.52 1.25
N SER A 171 3.83 23.41 2.50
CA SER A 171 4.69 23.65 3.66
C SER A 171 5.88 22.68 3.56
N TYR A 172 7.07 23.23 3.34
CA TYR A 172 8.32 22.49 3.24
C TYR A 172 8.54 21.58 4.45
N PHE A 173 9.24 20.46 4.26
CA PHE A 173 9.56 19.52 5.32
C PHE A 173 10.34 20.23 6.44
N GLY A 174 9.68 20.53 7.57
CA GLY A 174 10.24 21.27 8.70
C GLY A 174 9.70 22.70 8.90
N SER A 175 8.78 23.17 8.07
CA SER A 175 8.11 24.46 8.30
C SER A 175 7.02 24.32 9.37
N SER A 176 7.20 25.05 10.46
CA SER A 176 6.30 25.15 11.61
C SER A 176 5.36 26.35 11.51
N GLU A 177 5.09 26.88 10.32
CA GLU A 177 4.24 28.06 10.20
C GLU A 177 2.76 27.66 10.05
N PRO A 178 1.89 28.08 10.99
CA PRO A 178 0.45 27.95 10.81
C PRO A 178 -0.01 28.94 9.74
N ALA A 179 -0.63 28.43 8.66
CA ALA A 179 -1.24 29.29 7.65
C ALA A 179 -2.42 30.07 8.28
N PRO A 180 -2.53 31.40 8.06
CA PRO A 180 -3.68 32.16 8.51
C PRO A 180 -4.81 32.01 7.48
N GLY A 181 -5.95 31.45 7.91
CA GLY A 181 -7.17 31.36 7.10
C GLY A 181 -7.57 29.93 6.77
N ASP A 182 -8.34 29.33 7.66
CA ASP A 182 -8.98 28.03 7.51
C ASP A 182 -9.96 28.02 6.32
N ASP A 183 -9.59 27.30 5.26
CA ASP A 183 -10.54 26.52 4.45
C ASP A 183 -10.33 25.03 4.80
N PRO A 184 -11.35 24.30 5.27
CA PRO A 184 -11.18 22.98 5.90
C PRO A 184 -10.92 21.83 4.91
N GLN A 185 -10.62 22.11 3.64
CA GLN A 185 -10.56 21.10 2.58
C GLN A 185 -9.17 20.86 1.98
N GLY A 186 -8.17 21.69 2.35
CA GLY A 186 -6.76 21.55 1.95
C GLY A 186 -5.96 20.64 2.89
N GLY A 187 -6.32 19.37 2.98
CA GLY A 187 -5.70 18.39 3.87
C GLY A 187 -4.27 18.00 3.48
N SER A 188 -3.32 18.89 3.79
CA SER A 188 -1.84 18.80 3.80
C SER A 188 -1.21 17.63 3.03
N ASP A 189 -0.66 17.97 1.88
CA ASP A 189 0.21 17.14 1.05
C ASP A 189 1.49 16.67 1.75
N GLN A 190 1.81 17.24 2.92
CA GLN A 190 2.88 16.72 3.76
C GLN A 190 2.64 15.26 4.16
N THR A 191 1.39 14.82 4.34
CA THR A 191 1.13 13.42 4.68
C THR A 191 1.53 12.49 3.54
N VAL A 192 1.24 12.90 2.30
CA VAL A 192 1.59 12.16 1.08
C VAL A 192 3.09 12.16 0.87
N LEU A 193 3.73 13.33 0.99
CA LEU A 193 5.18 13.47 0.87
C LEU A 193 5.92 12.65 1.94
N ARG A 194 5.52 12.75 3.20
CA ARG A 194 6.07 11.93 4.30
C ARG A 194 5.89 10.43 4.02
N ALA A 195 4.72 10.03 3.52
CA ALA A 195 4.45 8.64 3.17
C ALA A 195 5.38 8.16 2.04
N LEU A 196 5.56 8.95 0.99
CA LEU A 196 6.46 8.64 -0.12
C LEU A 196 7.91 8.56 0.33
N SER A 197 8.40 9.57 1.06
CA SER A 197 9.77 9.57 1.60
C SER A 197 10.03 8.33 2.44
N LEU A 198 9.07 7.95 3.30
CA LEU A 198 9.19 6.78 4.14
C LEU A 198 9.18 5.47 3.33
N VAL A 199 8.34 5.36 2.30
CA VAL A 199 8.32 4.22 1.37
C VAL A 199 9.69 4.05 0.70
N VAL A 200 10.28 5.15 0.21
CA VAL A 200 11.59 5.12 -0.43
C VAL A 200 12.70 4.75 0.56
N LEU A 201 12.72 5.39 1.74
CA LEU A 201 13.74 5.13 2.77
C LEU A 201 13.71 3.66 3.22
N LYS A 202 12.52 3.11 3.47
CA LYS A 202 12.38 1.72 3.87
C LYS A 202 12.73 0.74 2.76
N ALA A 203 12.42 1.05 1.50
CA ALA A 203 12.87 0.25 0.37
C ALA A 203 14.41 0.24 0.21
N LEU A 204 15.06 1.39 0.46
CA LEU A 204 16.52 1.50 0.49
C LEU A 204 17.13 0.69 1.63
N GLU A 205 16.61 0.85 2.85
CA GLU A 205 17.03 0.09 4.04
C GLU A 205 17.01 -1.41 3.76
N PHE A 206 15.91 -1.89 3.17
CA PHE A 206 15.75 -3.29 2.86
C PHE A 206 16.73 -3.79 1.76
N LYS A 207 16.98 -2.99 0.72
CA LYS A 207 17.96 -3.32 -0.32
C LYS A 207 19.39 -3.37 0.22
N ILE A 208 19.76 -2.44 1.10
CA ILE A 208 21.07 -2.42 1.75
C ILE A 208 21.25 -3.67 2.62
N TYR A 209 20.26 -3.96 3.48
CA TYR A 209 20.31 -5.13 4.35
C TYR A 209 20.48 -6.43 3.58
N ASN A 210 19.71 -6.62 2.49
CA ASN A 210 19.82 -7.82 1.67
C ASN A 210 21.19 -7.94 0.98
N SER A 211 21.76 -6.82 0.53
CA SER A 211 23.10 -6.80 -0.09
C SER A 211 24.19 -7.18 0.92
N THR A 212 24.07 -6.76 2.18
CA THR A 212 24.99 -7.15 3.26
C THR A 212 24.84 -8.63 3.61
N ALA A 213 23.61 -9.15 3.71
CA ALA A 213 23.37 -10.56 3.97
C ALA A 213 23.92 -11.46 2.84
N GLU A 214 23.80 -11.04 1.57
CA GLU A 214 24.39 -11.76 0.43
C GLU A 214 25.94 -11.71 0.43
N ALA A 215 26.55 -10.66 0.99
CA ALA A 215 27.99 -10.52 1.08
C ALA A 215 28.63 -11.36 2.20
N GLU A 216 27.88 -11.69 3.26
CA GLU A 216 28.35 -12.55 4.36
C GLU A 216 28.25 -14.06 4.05
N ILE A 217 27.45 -14.44 3.04
CA ILE A 217 27.23 -15.84 2.62
C ILE A 217 28.25 -16.28 1.52
N LYS A 218 29.14 -15.38 1.09
CA LYS A 218 30.07 -15.58 -0.03
C LYS A 218 31.53 -15.64 0.42
#